data_AF-A0AA96R4H4-F1
#
_entry.id   AF-A0AA96R4H4-F1
#
_cell.length_a   1.000
_cell.length_b   1.000
_cell.length_c   1.000
_cell.angle_alpha   90.00
_cell.angle_beta   90.00
_cell.angle_gamma   90.00
#
_symmetry.space_group_name_H-M   'P 1'
#
loop_
_entity.id
_entity.type
_entity.pdbx_description
1 polymer ?
#
loop_
_entity_poly.entity_id
_entity_poly.type
_entity_poly.pdbx_seq_one_letter_code
_entity_poly.pdbx_strand_id
1 'polypeptide(L)'
;MNPFLDPWWATPAEGLTQGAVFALLAVACAGPSRRVDLSPIGAFTLGLYASSVVHLALGFRPGPTPDVHPALLVGCLALGLFAALAVAVPLTAARWPFLLGAAVLVVVHLGARLLRGDTPEPAIRLFRPHELLPGVDDVQLLVIVVAALALALRSHVPPIAVNGALAGVAGFLYLLKVPGSAWYLTGVLVGVYALTAAVLGLGARATIAVALALGLVQVCFESVVGARWWLPFAAALLFAAIAFRLLRGRFRKAPAPALA
;
A
#
# COMPACT_ATOMS: atom_id res chain seq x y z
N MET A 1 6.20 22.84 9.17
CA MET A 1 4.77 22.88 9.54
C MET A 1 4.58 23.89 10.63
N ASN A 2 3.75 24.89 10.38
CA ASN A 2 3.36 25.87 11.38
C ASN A 2 1.93 25.50 11.77
N PRO A 3 1.69 24.92 12.95
CA PRO A 3 0.40 24.28 13.30
C PRO A 3 -0.80 25.25 13.33
N PHE A 4 -0.55 26.55 13.24
CA PHE A 4 -1.58 27.60 13.16
C PHE A 4 -1.87 28.09 11.74
N LEU A 5 -1.04 27.74 10.75
CA LEU A 5 -1.21 28.09 9.34
C LEU A 5 -1.61 26.88 8.50
N ASP A 6 -1.21 25.68 8.91
CA ASP A 6 -1.57 24.43 8.24
C ASP A 6 -3.01 24.04 8.62
N PRO A 7 -3.89 23.75 7.64
CA PRO A 7 -5.26 23.33 7.91
C PRO A 7 -5.28 22.06 8.75
N TRP A 8 -6.03 22.08 9.84
CA TRP A 8 -6.09 20.98 10.83
C TRP A 8 -6.44 19.61 10.21
N TRP A 9 -7.05 19.60 9.03
CA TRP A 9 -7.49 18.42 8.30
C TRP A 9 -6.45 17.88 7.31
N ALA A 10 -5.37 18.61 7.00
CA ALA A 10 -4.34 18.17 6.03
C ALA A 10 -3.65 16.87 6.47
N THR A 11 -3.31 16.77 7.76
CA THR A 11 -2.69 15.57 8.36
C THR A 11 -3.65 14.35 8.33
N PRO A 12 -4.93 14.48 8.75
CA PRO A 12 -5.92 13.44 8.54
C PRO A 12 -6.11 13.00 7.08
N ALA A 13 -6.13 13.92 6.13
CA ALA A 13 -6.33 13.60 4.72
C ALA A 13 -5.17 12.77 4.14
N GLU A 14 -3.93 13.13 4.49
CA GLU A 14 -2.76 12.34 4.15
C GLU A 14 -2.81 10.94 4.78
N GLY A 15 -3.22 10.86 6.06
CA GLY A 15 -3.37 9.60 6.78
C GLY A 15 -4.45 8.69 6.19
N LEU A 16 -5.59 9.25 5.78
CA LEU A 16 -6.65 8.50 5.09
C LEU A 16 -6.18 7.98 3.73
N THR A 17 -5.38 8.75 3.01
CA THR A 17 -4.83 8.37 1.72
C THR A 17 -3.89 7.17 1.85
N GLN A 18 -2.97 7.22 2.82
CA GLN A 18 -2.09 6.09 3.14
C GLN A 18 -2.89 4.88 3.65
N GLY A 19 -3.85 5.13 4.54
CA GLY A 19 -4.74 4.12 5.08
C GLY A 19 -5.59 3.41 4.03
N ALA A 20 -5.99 4.10 2.96
CA ALA A 20 -6.73 3.50 1.85
C ALA A 20 -5.90 2.45 1.09
N VAL A 21 -4.62 2.75 0.84
CA VAL A 21 -3.67 1.78 0.25
C VAL A 21 -3.46 0.60 1.20
N PHE A 22 -3.30 0.86 2.50
CA PHE A 22 -3.19 -0.20 3.52
C PHE A 22 -4.44 -1.07 3.56
N ALA A 23 -5.63 -0.48 3.41
CA ALA A 23 -6.89 -1.22 3.45
C ALA A 23 -7.03 -2.18 2.26
N LEU A 24 -6.69 -1.73 1.05
CA LEU A 24 -6.66 -2.59 -0.14
C LEU A 24 -5.75 -3.80 0.08
N LEU A 25 -4.51 -3.54 0.50
CA LEU A 25 -3.51 -4.59 0.68
C LEU A 25 -3.84 -5.51 1.86
N ALA A 26 -4.36 -4.96 2.96
CA ALA A 26 -4.77 -5.74 4.13
C ALA A 26 -5.95 -6.66 3.82
N VAL A 27 -6.94 -6.17 3.07
CA VAL A 27 -8.08 -6.99 2.62
C VAL A 27 -7.60 -8.06 1.64
N ALA A 28 -6.66 -7.75 0.74
CA ALA A 28 -6.06 -8.76 -0.14
C ALA A 28 -5.36 -9.88 0.64
N CYS A 29 -4.69 -9.54 1.75
CA CYS A 29 -4.01 -10.52 2.63
C CYS A 29 -4.97 -11.28 3.56
N ALA A 30 -6.16 -10.74 3.82
CA ALA A 30 -7.15 -11.34 4.72
C ALA A 30 -7.92 -12.47 4.00
N GLY A 31 -7.44 -13.70 4.14
CA GLY A 31 -8.07 -14.87 3.53
C GLY A 31 -9.42 -15.27 4.17
N PRO A 32 -10.27 -16.01 3.43
CA PRO A 32 -11.64 -16.38 3.84
C PRO A 32 -11.69 -17.22 5.14
N SER A 33 -10.64 -17.96 5.48
CA SER A 33 -10.57 -18.79 6.69
C SER A 33 -9.89 -18.08 7.88
N ARG A 34 -9.85 -16.74 7.89
CA ARG A 34 -9.03 -15.91 8.82
C ARG A 34 -7.53 -16.25 8.80
N ARG A 35 -7.05 -16.96 7.78
CA ARG A 35 -5.62 -17.16 7.55
C ARG A 35 -5.08 -15.96 6.77
N VAL A 36 -3.87 -15.55 7.11
CA VAL A 36 -3.20 -14.46 6.41
C VAL A 36 -2.44 -15.07 5.24
N ASP A 37 -2.67 -14.55 4.05
CA ASP A 37 -1.88 -14.85 2.85
C ASP A 37 -0.88 -13.72 2.61
N LEU A 38 0.38 -14.07 2.37
CA LEU A 38 1.47 -13.11 2.14
C LEU A 38 1.77 -12.90 0.65
N SER A 39 1.21 -13.74 -0.22
CA SER A 39 1.37 -13.62 -1.68
C SER A 39 1.00 -12.22 -2.21
N PRO A 40 -0.09 -11.57 -1.73
CA PRO A 40 -0.46 -10.23 -2.15
C PRO A 40 0.58 -9.14 -1.85
N ILE A 41 1.41 -9.31 -0.82
CA ILE A 41 2.45 -8.32 -0.47
C ILE A 41 3.54 -8.32 -1.54
N GLY A 42 4.02 -9.50 -1.95
CA GLY A 42 4.99 -9.61 -3.04
C GLY A 42 4.42 -9.14 -4.38
N ALA A 43 3.15 -9.48 -4.64
CA ALA A 43 2.43 -9.06 -5.85
C ALA A 43 2.22 -7.54 -5.91
N PHE A 44 1.93 -6.89 -4.78
CA PHE A 44 1.84 -5.43 -4.66
C PHE A 44 3.14 -4.76 -5.08
N THR A 45 4.27 -5.23 -4.53
CA THR A 45 5.59 -4.67 -4.84
C THR A 45 5.94 -4.84 -6.32
N LEU A 46 5.71 -6.03 -6.88
CA LEU A 46 5.98 -6.30 -8.29
C LEU A 46 5.03 -5.53 -9.24
N GLY A 47 3.76 -5.36 -8.86
CA GLY A 47 2.80 -4.54 -9.61
C GLY A 47 3.16 -3.05 -9.62
N LEU A 48 3.70 -2.54 -8.51
CA LEU A 48 4.27 -1.20 -8.44
C LEU A 48 5.44 -1.04 -9.41
N TYR A 49 6.37 -1.99 -9.43
CA TYR A 49 7.49 -2.00 -10.39
C TYR A 49 7.01 -2.07 -11.84
N ALA A 50 6.04 -2.93 -12.13
CA ALA A 50 5.46 -3.07 -13.46
C ALA A 50 4.87 -1.74 -13.95
N SER A 51 4.12 -1.05 -13.08
CA SER A 51 3.63 0.30 -13.37
C SER A 51 4.77 1.26 -13.65
N SER A 52 5.80 1.28 -12.81
CA SER A 52 6.94 2.20 -12.97
C SER A 52 7.69 1.96 -14.28
N VAL A 53 7.96 0.69 -14.64
CA VAL A 53 8.60 0.31 -15.90
C VAL A 53 7.77 0.74 -17.11
N VAL A 54 6.45 0.58 -17.05
CA VAL A 54 5.55 1.04 -18.11
C VAL A 54 5.64 2.56 -18.30
N HIS A 55 5.60 3.35 -17.23
CA HIS A 55 5.72 4.80 -17.36
C HIS A 55 7.10 5.21 -17.91
N LEU A 56 8.17 4.52 -17.50
CA LEU A 56 9.51 4.71 -18.09
C LEU A 56 9.53 4.38 -19.59
N ALA A 57 8.86 3.29 -19.99
CA ALA A 57 8.77 2.87 -21.39
C ALA A 57 7.94 3.84 -22.24
N LEU A 58 6.92 4.47 -21.65
CA LEU A 58 6.13 5.54 -22.26
C LEU A 58 6.88 6.89 -22.33
N GLY A 59 8.11 6.95 -21.81
CA GLY A 59 8.96 8.14 -21.88
C GLY A 59 8.84 9.08 -20.69
N PHE A 60 8.05 8.76 -19.67
CA PHE A 60 8.05 9.53 -18.43
C PHE A 60 9.40 9.37 -17.73
N ARG A 61 10.02 10.48 -17.35
CA ARG A 61 11.31 10.49 -16.66
C ARG A 61 11.19 11.14 -15.28
N PRO A 62 12.05 10.75 -14.32
CA PRO A 62 12.31 11.52 -13.10
C PRO A 62 12.52 13.01 -13.43
N GLY A 63 11.72 13.92 -12.84
CA GLY A 63 11.92 15.37 -13.03
C GLY A 63 10.64 16.17 -13.27
N PRO A 64 10.67 17.21 -14.12
CA PRO A 64 9.54 18.11 -14.31
C PRO A 64 8.32 17.35 -14.86
N THR A 65 7.14 17.73 -14.38
CA THR A 65 5.87 17.15 -14.84
C THR A 65 5.70 17.42 -16.34
N PRO A 66 5.55 16.40 -17.18
CA PRO A 66 5.27 16.60 -18.59
C PRO A 66 3.88 17.23 -18.74
N ASP A 67 3.77 18.18 -19.67
CA ASP A 67 2.49 18.79 -20.05
C ASP A 67 1.81 17.87 -21.06
N VAL A 68 0.92 17.01 -20.57
CA VAL A 68 0.25 15.96 -21.36
C VAL A 68 -1.24 16.27 -21.46
N HIS A 69 -1.79 16.08 -22.65
CA HIS A 69 -3.23 16.23 -22.87
C HIS A 69 -4.02 15.30 -21.92
N PRO A 70 -5.12 15.76 -21.29
CA PRO A 70 -5.84 14.98 -20.27
C PRO A 70 -6.26 13.57 -20.73
N ALA A 71 -6.67 13.42 -22.00
CA ALA A 71 -7.02 12.12 -22.58
C ALA A 71 -5.83 11.15 -22.62
N LEU A 72 -4.62 11.64 -22.94
CA LEU A 72 -3.40 10.82 -22.94
C LEU A 72 -3.00 10.46 -21.52
N LEU A 73 -3.17 11.37 -20.56
CA LEU A 73 -2.92 11.09 -19.14
C LEU A 73 -3.80 9.95 -18.63
N VAL A 74 -5.11 9.97 -18.93
CA VAL A 74 -6.03 8.88 -18.58
C VAL A 74 -5.58 7.56 -19.20
N GLY A 75 -5.14 7.57 -20.47
CA GLY A 75 -4.58 6.40 -21.13
C GLY A 75 -3.32 5.86 -20.43
N CYS A 76 -2.40 6.75 -20.04
CA CYS A 76 -1.17 6.37 -19.33
C CYS A 76 -1.47 5.78 -17.95
N LEU A 77 -2.40 6.40 -17.18
CA LEU A 77 -2.85 5.89 -15.89
C LEU A 77 -3.50 4.51 -16.04
N ALA A 78 -4.35 4.33 -17.05
CA ALA A 78 -4.97 3.05 -17.35
C ALA A 78 -3.92 1.98 -17.69
N LEU A 79 -2.90 2.31 -18.48
CA LEU A 79 -1.84 1.39 -18.85
C LEU A 79 -0.97 1.01 -17.64
N GLY A 80 -0.65 1.98 -16.77
CA GLY A 80 0.03 1.73 -15.50
C GLY A 80 -0.75 0.79 -14.59
N LEU A 81 -2.05 1.07 -14.40
CA LEU A 81 -2.94 0.21 -13.62
C LEU A 81 -3.01 -1.20 -14.23
N PHE A 82 -3.17 -1.30 -15.55
CA PHE A 82 -3.23 -2.58 -16.25
C PHE A 82 -1.93 -3.37 -16.07
N ALA A 83 -0.77 -2.72 -16.13
CA ALA A 83 0.51 -3.35 -15.88
C ALA A 83 0.62 -3.90 -14.45
N ALA A 84 0.15 -3.14 -13.44
CA ALA A 84 0.10 -3.62 -12.07
C ALA A 84 -0.78 -4.86 -11.93
N LEU A 85 -1.96 -4.85 -12.54
CA LEU A 85 -2.91 -5.96 -12.50
C LEU A 85 -2.38 -7.20 -13.24
N ALA A 86 -1.80 -7.00 -14.42
CA ALA A 86 -1.24 -8.06 -15.26
C ALA A 86 -0.13 -8.84 -14.55
N VAL A 87 0.57 -8.21 -13.60
CA VAL A 87 1.59 -8.86 -12.75
C VAL A 87 0.98 -9.39 -11.46
N ALA A 88 0.19 -8.59 -10.73
CA ALA A 88 -0.27 -8.96 -9.40
C ALA A 88 -1.30 -10.11 -9.39
N VAL A 89 -2.20 -10.16 -10.39
CA VAL A 89 -3.23 -11.20 -10.51
C VAL A 89 -2.62 -12.60 -10.69
N PRO A 90 -1.77 -12.87 -11.69
CA PRO A 90 -1.20 -14.21 -11.86
C PRO A 90 -0.30 -14.62 -10.70
N LEU A 91 0.46 -13.69 -10.11
CA LEU A 91 1.34 -14.01 -8.98
C LEU A 91 0.55 -14.44 -7.74
N THR A 92 -0.52 -13.74 -7.40
CA THR A 92 -1.38 -14.15 -6.28
C THR A 92 -2.14 -15.44 -6.58
N ALA A 93 -2.63 -15.62 -7.81
CA ALA A 93 -3.28 -16.86 -8.23
C ALA A 93 -2.32 -18.07 -8.16
N ALA A 94 -1.05 -17.87 -8.54
CA ALA A 94 0.00 -18.87 -8.44
C ALA A 94 0.54 -19.06 -7.01
N ARG A 95 0.04 -18.28 -6.04
CA ARG A 95 0.51 -18.28 -4.64
C ARG A 95 2.02 -18.09 -4.54
N TRP A 96 2.53 -17.16 -5.35
CA TRP A 96 3.96 -16.92 -5.45
C TRP A 96 4.56 -16.62 -4.07
N PRO A 97 5.67 -17.27 -3.71
CA PRO A 97 6.19 -17.19 -2.34
C PRO A 97 6.64 -15.77 -2.04
N PHE A 98 6.17 -15.23 -0.92
CA PHE A 98 6.52 -13.90 -0.43
C PHE A 98 8.03 -13.63 -0.42
N LEU A 99 8.82 -14.65 -0.05
CA LEU A 99 10.28 -14.54 0.01
C LEU A 99 10.92 -14.21 -1.34
N LEU A 100 10.36 -14.69 -2.47
CA LEU A 100 10.85 -14.31 -3.79
C LEU A 100 10.52 -12.85 -4.10
N GLY A 101 9.32 -12.37 -3.76
CA GLY A 101 8.97 -10.96 -3.89
C GLY A 101 9.88 -10.06 -3.06
N ALA A 102 10.18 -10.46 -1.83
CA ALA A 102 11.12 -9.78 -0.95
C ALA A 102 12.56 -9.80 -1.51
N ALA A 103 13.01 -10.93 -2.07
CA ALA A 103 14.30 -11.05 -2.71
C ALA A 103 14.40 -10.13 -3.93
N VAL A 104 13.38 -10.09 -4.79
CA VAL A 104 13.33 -9.17 -5.94
C VAL A 104 13.43 -7.72 -5.47
N LEU A 105 12.70 -7.34 -4.43
CA LEU A 105 12.77 -6.00 -3.86
C LEU A 105 14.17 -5.64 -3.36
N VAL A 106 14.82 -6.55 -2.64
CA VAL A 106 16.20 -6.36 -2.16
C VAL A 106 17.16 -6.22 -3.35
N VAL A 107 17.05 -7.10 -4.35
CA VAL A 107 17.88 -7.05 -5.56
C VAL A 107 17.67 -5.76 -6.33
N VAL A 108 16.42 -5.33 -6.51
CA VAL A 108 16.09 -4.09 -7.23
C VAL A 108 16.59 -2.87 -6.47
N HIS A 109 16.42 -2.84 -5.15
CA HIS A 109 16.92 -1.74 -4.33
C HIS A 109 18.45 -1.68 -4.33
N LEU A 110 19.14 -2.81 -4.14
CA LEU A 110 20.60 -2.88 -4.21
C LEU A 110 21.10 -2.49 -5.60
N GLY A 111 20.45 -2.99 -6.66
CA GLY A 111 20.79 -2.62 -8.04
C GLY A 111 20.60 -1.14 -8.31
N ALA A 112 19.49 -0.55 -7.86
CA ALA A 112 19.25 0.89 -7.98
C ALA A 112 20.30 1.69 -7.21
N ARG A 113 20.64 1.28 -5.99
CA ARG A 113 21.68 1.91 -5.18
C ARG A 113 23.06 1.85 -5.85
N LEU A 114 23.41 0.70 -6.44
CA LEU A 114 24.69 0.52 -7.13
C LEU A 114 24.77 1.33 -8.44
N LEU A 115 23.69 1.40 -9.19
CA LEU A 115 23.66 2.09 -10.49
C LEU A 115 23.44 3.60 -10.37
N ARG A 116 22.72 4.06 -9.34
CA ARG A 116 22.21 5.44 -9.23
C ARG A 116 22.70 6.18 -7.99
N GLY A 117 23.48 5.51 -7.14
CA GLY A 117 24.00 6.07 -5.90
C GLY A 117 22.95 6.19 -4.79
N ASP A 118 23.33 6.84 -3.70
CA ASP A 118 22.48 7.02 -2.50
C ASP A 118 21.52 8.20 -2.63
N THR A 119 21.54 8.93 -3.74
CA THR A 119 20.68 10.11 -3.94
C THR A 119 19.27 9.69 -4.37
N PRO A 120 18.22 10.11 -3.65
CA PRO A 120 16.84 9.89 -4.07
C PRO A 120 16.56 10.62 -5.39
N GLU A 121 16.31 9.86 -6.46
CA GLU A 121 15.89 10.45 -7.74
C GLU A 121 14.58 11.22 -7.57
N PRO A 122 14.40 12.35 -8.29
CA PRO A 122 13.13 13.04 -8.33
C PRO A 122 12.05 12.09 -8.85
N ALA A 123 10.90 12.15 -8.20
CA ALA A 123 9.79 11.25 -8.46
C ALA A 123 9.33 11.31 -9.93
N ILE A 124 8.91 10.18 -10.53
CA ILE A 124 8.26 10.19 -11.86
C ILE A 124 6.87 10.78 -11.68
N ARG A 125 6.72 12.08 -11.94
CA ARG A 125 5.45 12.77 -11.79
C ARG A 125 4.66 12.68 -13.08
N LEU A 126 3.55 11.96 -13.05
CA LEU A 126 2.64 11.84 -14.21
C LEU A 126 1.81 13.10 -14.42
N PHE A 127 1.44 13.76 -13.33
CA PHE A 127 0.73 15.03 -13.33
C PHE A 127 1.16 15.86 -12.12
N ARG A 128 0.89 17.16 -12.18
CA ARG A 128 1.15 18.07 -11.07
C ARG A 128 -0.03 18.00 -10.10
N PRO A 129 0.21 17.65 -8.82
CA PRO A 129 -0.86 17.69 -7.84
C PRO A 129 -1.43 19.11 -7.77
N HIS A 130 -2.74 19.24 -7.94
CA HIS A 130 -3.44 20.49 -7.79
C HIS A 130 -4.18 20.47 -6.45
N GLU A 131 -3.94 21.47 -5.61
CA GLU A 131 -4.67 21.60 -4.35
C GLU A 131 -6.12 21.97 -4.66
N LEU A 132 -7.03 21.06 -4.31
CA LEU A 132 -8.47 21.28 -4.42
C LEU A 132 -8.97 22.06 -3.21
N LEU A 133 -8.39 21.75 -2.05
CA LEU A 133 -8.60 22.41 -0.78
C LEU A 133 -7.23 22.62 -0.13
N PRO A 134 -7.06 23.58 0.78
CA PRO A 134 -5.79 23.83 1.48
C PRO A 134 -5.19 22.58 2.16
N GLY A 135 -4.23 21.88 1.54
CA GLY A 135 -3.64 20.64 2.07
C GLY A 135 -4.31 19.32 1.65
N VAL A 136 -5.25 19.35 0.68
CA VAL A 136 -5.79 18.17 -0.03
C VAL A 136 -5.59 18.38 -1.51
N ASP A 137 -4.87 17.45 -2.13
CA ASP A 137 -4.64 17.42 -3.56
C ASP A 137 -5.59 16.43 -4.27
N ASP A 138 -5.70 16.62 -5.57
CA ASP A 138 -6.40 15.74 -6.49
C ASP A 138 -5.88 14.28 -6.48
N VAL A 139 -4.58 14.09 -6.24
CA VAL A 139 -3.96 12.76 -6.10
C VAL A 139 -4.52 12.00 -4.89
N GLN A 140 -4.60 12.62 -3.72
CA GLN A 140 -5.15 12.02 -2.51
C GLN A 140 -6.59 11.59 -2.73
N LEU A 141 -7.41 12.47 -3.33
CA LEU A 141 -8.80 12.17 -3.61
C LEU A 141 -8.94 11.03 -4.63
N LEU A 142 -8.12 11.02 -5.68
CA LEU A 142 -8.05 9.92 -6.66
C LEU A 142 -7.73 8.59 -5.97
N VAL A 143 -6.71 8.56 -5.11
CA VAL A 143 -6.32 7.34 -4.37
C VAL A 143 -7.45 6.84 -3.49
N ILE A 144 -8.09 7.73 -2.73
CA ILE A 144 -9.21 7.36 -1.85
C ILE A 144 -10.39 6.82 -2.66
N VAL A 145 -10.79 7.52 -3.73
CA VAL A 145 -11.93 7.14 -4.57
C VAL A 145 -11.68 5.82 -5.28
N VAL A 146 -10.51 5.64 -5.90
CA VAL A 146 -10.17 4.39 -6.61
C VAL A 146 -10.05 3.23 -5.64
N ALA A 147 -9.49 3.44 -4.45
CA ALA A 147 -9.43 2.40 -3.42
C ALA A 147 -10.83 1.99 -2.91
N ALA A 148 -11.70 2.97 -2.65
CA ALA A 148 -13.08 2.70 -2.27
C ALA A 148 -13.84 1.94 -3.35
N LEU A 149 -13.67 2.36 -4.63
CA LEU A 149 -14.29 1.70 -5.77
C LEU A 149 -13.77 0.26 -5.92
N ALA A 150 -12.46 0.02 -5.81
CA ALA A 150 -11.90 -1.33 -5.87
C ALA A 150 -12.43 -2.24 -4.75
N LEU A 151 -12.59 -1.71 -3.53
CA LEU A 151 -13.19 -2.44 -2.42
C LEU A 151 -14.68 -2.74 -2.61
N ALA A 152 -15.41 -1.82 -3.25
CA ALA A 152 -16.83 -2.00 -3.58
C ALA A 152 -17.03 -3.03 -4.71
N LEU A 153 -16.18 -2.96 -5.75
CA LEU A 153 -16.23 -3.86 -6.91
C LEU A 153 -15.65 -5.25 -6.63
N ARG A 154 -15.01 -5.48 -5.48
CA ARG A 154 -14.37 -6.77 -5.16
C ARG A 154 -15.30 -7.99 -5.30
N SER A 155 -16.61 -7.84 -5.06
CA SER A 155 -17.57 -8.94 -5.17
C SER A 155 -17.87 -9.35 -6.62
N HIS A 156 -17.54 -8.49 -7.59
CA HIS A 156 -17.73 -8.72 -9.02
C HIS A 156 -16.50 -9.35 -9.68
N VAL A 157 -15.38 -9.42 -8.98
CA VAL A 157 -14.12 -10.02 -9.48
C VAL A 157 -14.07 -11.48 -9.05
N PRO A 158 -13.62 -12.42 -9.91
CA PRO A 158 -13.53 -13.83 -9.55
C PRO A 158 -12.57 -14.02 -8.38
N PRO A 159 -12.87 -14.93 -7.42
CA PRO A 159 -12.14 -15.04 -6.16
C PRO A 159 -10.64 -15.31 -6.33
N ILE A 160 -10.25 -15.98 -7.42
CA ILE A 160 -8.85 -16.25 -7.75
C ILE A 160 -8.06 -14.99 -8.13
N ALA A 161 -8.74 -13.94 -8.59
CA ALA A 161 -8.13 -12.69 -9.03
C ALA A 161 -8.33 -11.53 -8.05
N VAL A 162 -9.31 -11.60 -7.12
CA VAL A 162 -9.64 -10.49 -6.20
C VAL A 162 -8.40 -10.01 -5.43
N ASN A 163 -7.66 -10.92 -4.80
CA ASN A 163 -6.52 -10.55 -3.95
C ASN A 163 -5.40 -9.90 -4.77
N GLY A 164 -5.12 -10.44 -5.95
CA GLY A 164 -4.15 -9.86 -6.88
C GLY A 164 -4.60 -8.53 -7.46
N ALA A 165 -5.87 -8.38 -7.78
CA ALA A 165 -6.42 -7.13 -8.28
C ALA A 165 -6.31 -6.03 -7.22
N LEU A 166 -6.70 -6.31 -5.98
CA LEU A 166 -6.55 -5.37 -4.86
C LEU A 166 -5.08 -5.00 -4.59
N ALA A 167 -4.18 -5.98 -4.64
CA ALA A 167 -2.74 -5.75 -4.49
C ALA A 167 -2.16 -4.91 -5.65
N GLY A 168 -2.57 -5.18 -6.89
CA GLY A 168 -2.15 -4.43 -8.06
C GLY A 168 -2.65 -2.99 -8.03
N VAL A 169 -3.93 -2.77 -7.72
CA VAL A 169 -4.50 -1.42 -7.52
C VAL A 169 -3.74 -0.69 -6.41
N ALA A 170 -3.49 -1.34 -5.28
CA ALA A 170 -2.73 -0.74 -4.19
C ALA A 170 -1.32 -0.32 -4.64
N GLY A 171 -0.63 -1.18 -5.41
CA GLY A 171 0.72 -0.90 -5.93
C GLY A 171 0.75 0.29 -6.87
N PHE A 172 -0.21 0.36 -7.79
CA PHE A 172 -0.37 1.49 -8.69
C PHE A 172 -0.71 2.79 -7.95
N LEU A 173 -1.68 2.78 -7.04
CA LEU A 173 -2.06 3.96 -6.27
C LEU A 173 -0.92 4.46 -5.37
N TYR A 174 -0.13 3.54 -4.81
CA TYR A 174 1.04 3.90 -4.01
C TYR A 174 2.12 4.57 -4.87
N LEU A 175 2.32 4.11 -6.11
CA LEU A 175 3.21 4.78 -7.05
C LEU A 175 2.77 6.22 -7.33
N LEU A 176 1.47 6.46 -7.52
CA LEU A 176 0.96 7.82 -7.74
C LEU A 176 1.18 8.72 -6.52
N LYS A 177 0.95 8.18 -5.33
CA LYS A 177 1.07 8.94 -4.08
C LYS A 177 2.52 9.27 -3.71
N VAL A 178 3.41 8.31 -3.93
CA VAL A 178 4.84 8.44 -3.61
C VAL A 178 5.64 8.09 -4.88
N PRO A 179 5.81 9.01 -5.83
CA PRO A 179 6.33 8.70 -7.17
C PRO A 179 7.85 8.36 -7.22
N GLY A 180 8.52 8.30 -6.06
CA GLY A 180 9.87 7.73 -5.90
C GLY A 180 9.88 6.36 -5.21
N SER A 181 8.73 5.83 -4.80
CA SER A 181 8.65 4.68 -3.90
C SER A 181 9.09 3.35 -4.50
N ALA A 182 9.16 3.27 -5.83
CA ALA A 182 9.63 2.07 -6.52
C ALA A 182 11.05 1.69 -6.11
N TRP A 183 11.95 2.67 -5.97
CA TRP A 183 13.38 2.37 -5.86
C TRP A 183 13.90 2.39 -4.41
N TYR A 184 13.14 2.95 -3.46
CA TYR A 184 13.61 3.24 -2.09
C TYR A 184 12.87 2.48 -0.98
N LEU A 185 12.53 1.21 -1.19
CA LEU A 185 12.00 0.29 -0.16
C LEU A 185 10.70 0.73 0.54
N THR A 186 10.07 1.80 0.08
CA THR A 186 8.93 2.46 0.73
C THR A 186 7.70 1.55 0.71
N GLY A 187 7.60 0.69 -0.32
CA GLY A 187 6.58 -0.37 -0.41
C GLY A 187 6.65 -1.43 0.69
N VAL A 188 7.81 -1.63 1.35
CA VAL A 188 7.89 -2.56 2.50
C VAL A 188 7.07 -2.04 3.67
N LEU A 189 7.13 -0.73 3.92
CA LEU A 189 6.41 -0.13 5.05
C LEU A 189 4.91 -0.30 4.89
N VAL A 190 4.40 -0.05 3.68
CA VAL A 190 3.00 -0.27 3.30
C VAL A 190 2.59 -1.71 3.60
N GLY A 191 3.45 -2.68 3.23
CA GLY A 191 3.26 -4.09 3.51
C GLY A 191 3.16 -4.40 5.02
N VAL A 192 4.01 -3.79 5.86
CA VAL A 192 4.00 -4.02 7.32
C VAL A 192 2.72 -3.49 7.98
N TYR A 193 2.26 -2.29 7.62
CA TYR A 193 1.01 -1.74 8.15
C TYR A 193 -0.22 -2.53 7.67
N ALA A 194 -0.26 -2.89 6.39
CA ALA A 194 -1.33 -3.73 5.85
C ALA A 194 -1.36 -5.12 6.53
N LEU A 195 -0.19 -5.71 6.76
CA LEU A 195 -0.06 -6.99 7.45
C LEU A 195 -0.52 -6.90 8.90
N THR A 196 -0.22 -5.79 9.59
CA THR A 196 -0.67 -5.54 10.96
C THR A 196 -2.20 -5.60 11.04
N ALA A 197 -2.90 -4.96 10.10
CA ALA A 197 -4.36 -5.02 10.01
C ALA A 197 -4.88 -6.43 9.65
N ALA A 198 -4.24 -7.11 8.70
CA ALA A 198 -4.63 -8.47 8.27
C ALA A 198 -4.43 -9.53 9.37
N VAL A 199 -3.34 -9.43 10.14
CA VAL A 199 -2.98 -10.37 11.21
C VAL A 199 -4.00 -10.36 12.34
N LEU A 200 -4.68 -9.25 12.61
CA LEU A 200 -5.74 -9.24 13.62
C LEU A 200 -6.90 -10.20 13.26
N GLY A 201 -7.00 -10.64 12.00
CA GLY A 201 -7.94 -11.68 11.57
C GLY A 201 -9.40 -11.27 11.78
N LEU A 202 -9.67 -9.97 11.62
CA LEU A 202 -10.99 -9.37 11.73
C LEU A 202 -11.77 -9.56 10.42
N GLY A 203 -13.08 -9.31 10.44
CA GLY A 203 -13.87 -9.27 9.20
C GLY A 203 -13.47 -8.08 8.32
N ALA A 204 -13.76 -8.14 7.03
CA ALA A 204 -13.30 -7.14 6.05
C ALA A 204 -13.55 -5.68 6.46
N ARG A 205 -14.72 -5.36 7.01
CA ARG A 205 -15.06 -4.00 7.49
C ARG A 205 -14.12 -3.52 8.60
N ALA A 206 -13.83 -4.39 9.56
CA ALA A 206 -12.94 -4.08 10.66
C ALA A 206 -11.47 -4.02 10.20
N THR A 207 -11.06 -4.87 9.25
CA THR A 207 -9.73 -4.77 8.62
C THR A 207 -9.53 -3.43 7.91
N ILE A 208 -10.53 -2.96 7.16
CA ILE A 208 -10.51 -1.64 6.51
C ILE A 208 -10.40 -0.54 7.57
N ALA A 209 -11.23 -0.57 8.62
CA ALA A 209 -11.19 0.42 9.69
C ALA A 209 -9.84 0.47 10.41
N VAL A 210 -9.24 -0.69 10.72
CA VAL A 210 -7.90 -0.74 11.33
C VAL A 210 -6.84 -0.20 10.37
N ALA A 211 -6.89 -0.55 9.09
CA ALA A 211 -5.92 -0.06 8.11
C ALA A 211 -6.00 1.46 7.93
N LEU A 212 -7.21 2.03 7.90
CA LEU A 212 -7.43 3.48 7.89
C LEU A 212 -6.88 4.15 9.16
N ALA A 213 -7.14 3.56 10.33
CA ALA A 213 -6.61 4.05 11.60
C ALA A 213 -5.07 3.99 11.64
N LEU A 214 -4.45 2.93 11.11
CA LEU A 214 -3.00 2.82 11.01
C LEU A 214 -2.39 3.90 10.10
N GLY A 215 -3.07 4.27 9.01
CA GLY A 215 -2.65 5.39 8.16
C GLY A 215 -2.63 6.72 8.92
N LEU A 216 -3.69 7.02 9.68
CA LEU A 216 -3.73 8.20 10.54
C LEU A 216 -2.64 8.18 11.61
N VAL A 217 -2.48 7.04 12.29
CA VAL A 217 -1.46 6.86 13.33
C VAL A 217 -0.06 7.02 12.76
N GLN A 218 0.22 6.51 11.56
CA GLN A 218 1.51 6.66 10.92
C GLN A 218 1.83 8.15 10.68
N VAL A 219 0.93 8.89 10.02
CA VAL A 219 1.19 10.30 9.67
C VAL A 219 1.32 11.16 10.93
N CYS A 220 0.49 10.92 11.95
CA CYS A 220 0.60 11.60 13.24
C CYS A 220 1.91 11.24 13.98
N PHE A 221 2.36 9.99 13.89
CA PHE A 221 3.61 9.58 14.52
C PHE A 221 4.81 10.23 13.82
N GLU A 222 4.81 10.26 12.49
CA GLU A 222 5.87 10.86 11.68
C GLU A 222 5.99 12.38 11.94
N SER A 223 4.87 13.08 12.12
CA SER A 223 4.88 14.52 12.42
C SER A 223 5.44 14.85 13.80
N VAL A 224 5.28 13.96 14.79
CA VAL A 224 5.71 14.20 16.19
C VAL A 224 7.12 13.66 16.46
N VAL A 225 7.42 12.44 16.00
CA VAL A 225 8.64 11.69 16.38
C VAL A 225 9.70 11.75 15.27
N GLY A 226 9.28 12.05 14.04
CA GLY A 226 10.13 12.14 12.86
C GLY A 226 10.29 10.83 12.10
N ALA A 227 10.57 10.95 10.81
CA ALA A 227 10.60 9.84 9.85
C ALA A 227 11.60 8.73 10.22
N ARG A 228 12.70 8.99 10.94
CA ARG A 228 13.70 7.94 11.25
C ARG A 228 13.15 6.77 12.08
N TRP A 229 12.12 6.99 12.89
CA TRP A 229 11.56 5.98 13.81
C TRP A 229 10.36 5.21 13.22
N TRP A 230 9.96 5.51 11.98
CA TRP A 230 8.80 4.92 11.34
C TRP A 230 8.84 3.39 11.21
N LEU A 231 9.96 2.83 10.73
CA LEU A 231 10.13 1.39 10.53
C LEU A 231 10.12 0.59 11.84
N PRO A 232 10.89 0.95 12.90
CA PRO A 232 10.82 0.22 14.16
C PRO A 232 9.44 0.33 14.82
N PHE A 233 8.74 1.46 14.66
CA PHE A 233 7.38 1.61 15.13
C PHE A 233 6.39 0.68 14.39
N ALA A 234 6.43 0.66 13.06
CA ALA A 234 5.61 -0.25 12.25
C ALA A 234 5.87 -1.73 12.61
N ALA A 235 7.14 -2.10 12.78
CA ALA A 235 7.51 -3.45 13.21
C ALA A 235 6.97 -3.78 14.60
N ALA A 236 7.06 -2.85 15.57
CA ALA A 236 6.53 -3.03 16.91
C ALA A 236 5.01 -3.24 16.91
N LEU A 237 4.27 -2.48 16.10
CA LEU A 237 2.83 -2.68 15.93
C LEU A 237 2.48 -4.05 15.36
N LEU A 238 3.23 -4.51 14.36
CA LEU A 238 3.06 -5.84 13.80
C LEU A 238 3.32 -6.93 14.86
N PHE A 239 4.42 -6.82 15.61
CA PHE A 239 4.72 -7.75 16.70
C PHE A 239 3.61 -7.77 17.77
N ALA A 240 3.11 -6.60 18.16
CA ALA A 240 2.00 -6.49 19.09
C ALA A 240 0.72 -7.16 18.55
N ALA A 241 0.40 -6.98 17.27
CA ALA A 241 -0.74 -7.63 16.63
C ALA A 241 -0.59 -9.15 16.58
N ILE A 242 0.61 -9.66 16.27
CA ILE A 242 0.91 -11.09 16.29
C ILE A 242 0.77 -11.65 17.71
N ALA A 243 1.37 -11.00 18.71
CA ALA A 243 1.29 -11.41 20.11
C ALA A 243 -0.17 -11.45 20.59
N PHE A 244 -0.95 -10.41 20.27
CA PHE A 244 -2.38 -10.35 20.57
C PHE A 244 -3.15 -11.50 19.93
N ARG A 245 -2.90 -11.79 18.65
CA ARG A 245 -3.53 -12.91 17.93
C ARG A 245 -3.19 -14.26 18.58
N LEU A 246 -1.94 -14.48 18.95
CA LEU A 246 -1.46 -15.70 19.60
C LEU A 246 -2.11 -15.88 20.99
N LEU A 247 -2.14 -14.83 21.79
CA LEU A 247 -2.78 -14.84 23.11
C LEU A 247 -4.28 -15.16 22.99
N ARG A 248 -4.99 -14.50 22.08
CA ARG A 248 -6.42 -14.77 21.83
C ARG A 248 -6.69 -16.21 21.38
N GLY A 249 -5.78 -16.79 20.60
CA GLY A 249 -5.86 -18.19 20.18
C GLY A 249 -5.67 -19.17 21.35
N ARG A 250 -4.84 -18.81 22.34
CA ARG A 250 -4.58 -19.63 23.54
C ARG A 250 -5.79 -19.68 24.47
N PHE A 251 -6.49 -18.56 24.68
CA PHE A 251 -7.67 -18.49 25.56
C PHE A 251 -8.92 -19.21 25.01
N ARG A 252 -9.01 -19.44 23.70
CA ARG A 252 -10.10 -20.24 23.10
C ARG A 252 -9.96 -21.75 23.29
N LYS A 253 -8.78 -22.23 23.70
CA LYS A 253 -8.47 -23.65 23.88
C LYS A 253 -8.48 -24.12 25.34
N ALA A 254 -8.88 -23.28 26.30
CA ALA A 254 -9.07 -23.76 27.66
C ALA A 254 -10.22 -24.78 27.65
N PRO A 255 -9.99 -26.07 27.97
CA PRO A 255 -11.07 -27.03 28.08
C PRO A 255 -12.05 -26.51 29.15
N ALA A 256 -13.35 -26.59 28.86
CA ALA A 256 -14.36 -26.33 29.88
C ALA A 256 -14.02 -27.18 31.12
N PRO A 257 -14.09 -26.64 32.34
CA PRO A 257 -13.92 -27.46 33.52
C PRO A 257 -14.94 -28.59 33.43
N ALA A 258 -14.46 -29.83 33.47
CA ALA A 258 -15.33 -30.99 33.56
C ALA A 258 -16.18 -30.80 34.82
N LEU A 259 -17.48 -30.54 34.63
CA LEU A 259 -18.45 -30.58 35.71
C LEU A 259 -18.47 -32.04 36.19
N ALA A 260 -17.89 -32.26 37.37
CA ALA A 260 -17.95 -33.50 38.11
C ALA A 260 -19.27 -33.60 38.88
#